data_AF-A0A5J9TG99-F1
#
_entry.id   AF-A0A5J9TG99-F1
#
_cell.length_a   1.000
_cell.length_b   1.000
_cell.length_c   1.000
_cell.angle_alpha   90.00
_cell.angle_beta   90.00
_cell.angle_gamma   90.00
#
_symmetry.space_group_name_H-M   'P 1'
#
loop_
_entity.id
_entity.type
_entity.pdbx_description
1 polymer ?
#
loop_
_entity_poly.entity_id
_entity_poly.type
_entity_poly.pdbx_seq_one_letter_code
_entity_poly.pdbx_strand_id
1 'polypeptide(L)'
;MATQDVEKGKKVPRGYVPWDDEMDKVLLDTFVEYYKKGDMCQNGWKSHVYTAAIKNVREKCGVNIAKSNIESRSKTFDKHYNIINGMLSSSGFGWDWERNKLSIDSESVWESYVEGEVDSSLERRGRREG
;
A
#
# COMPACT_ATOMS: atom_id res chain seq x y z
N MET A 1 -35.98 -32.99 -2.98
CA MET A 1 -36.16 -31.52 -2.98
C MET A 1 -34.88 -30.94 -2.39
N ALA A 2 -34.02 -30.36 -3.22
CA ALA A 2 -32.71 -29.84 -2.80
C ALA A 2 -32.87 -28.48 -2.11
N THR A 3 -32.28 -28.33 -0.94
CA THR A 3 -32.13 -27.03 -0.25
C THR A 3 -30.99 -26.27 -0.92
N GLN A 4 -31.30 -25.10 -1.48
CA GLN A 4 -30.30 -24.15 -1.96
C GLN A 4 -29.82 -23.31 -0.78
N ASP A 5 -28.56 -23.49 -0.39
CA ASP A 5 -27.88 -22.57 0.51
C ASP A 5 -27.52 -21.30 -0.27
N VAL A 6 -28.22 -20.20 0.04
CA VAL A 6 -27.87 -18.87 -0.46
C VAL A 6 -26.67 -18.37 0.35
N GLU A 7 -25.51 -18.32 -0.32
CA GLU A 7 -24.33 -17.63 0.18
C GLU A 7 -24.68 -16.17 0.51
N LYS A 8 -24.61 -15.83 1.81
CA LYS A 8 -24.77 -14.45 2.27
C LYS A 8 -23.57 -13.63 1.79
N GLY A 9 -23.77 -12.84 0.74
CA GLY A 9 -22.82 -11.83 0.29
C GLY A 9 -22.37 -10.95 1.46
N LYS A 10 -21.06 -10.87 1.69
CA LYS A 10 -20.46 -10.01 2.71
C LYS A 10 -20.87 -8.56 2.42
N LYS A 11 -21.62 -7.94 3.34
CA LYS A 11 -21.99 -6.52 3.24
C LYS A 11 -20.73 -5.66 3.39
N VAL A 12 -20.34 -4.99 2.31
CA VAL A 12 -19.27 -3.99 2.34
C VAL A 12 -19.72 -2.80 3.20
N PRO A 13 -18.97 -2.39 4.24
CA PRO A 13 -19.31 -1.23 5.06
C PRO A 13 -19.40 0.04 4.20
N ARG A 14 -20.38 0.90 4.48
CA ARG A 14 -20.51 2.21 3.80
C ARG A 14 -19.19 2.98 3.95
N GLY A 15 -18.53 3.27 2.83
CA GLY A 15 -17.25 4.01 2.80
C GLY A 15 -16.00 3.15 2.61
N TYR A 16 -16.11 1.81 2.65
CA TYR A 16 -15.01 0.93 2.24
C TYR A 16 -14.97 0.81 0.72
N VAL A 17 -13.84 1.20 0.14
CA VAL A 17 -13.56 1.05 -1.29
C VAL A 17 -12.40 0.06 -1.42
N PRO A 18 -12.61 -1.12 -2.02
CA PRO A 18 -11.49 -2.01 -2.35
C PRO A 18 -10.63 -1.32 -3.41
N TRP A 19 -9.32 -1.22 -3.14
CA TRP A 19 -8.36 -0.65 -4.08
C TRP A 19 -7.77 -1.75 -4.95
N ASP A 20 -7.72 -1.51 -6.25
CA ASP A 20 -7.01 -2.33 -7.23
C ASP A 20 -5.76 -1.61 -7.76
N ASP A 21 -4.99 -2.32 -8.59
CA ASP A 21 -3.71 -1.84 -9.13
C ASP A 21 -3.88 -0.63 -10.05
N GLU A 22 -5.00 -0.52 -10.77
CA GLU A 22 -5.28 0.61 -11.66
C GLU A 22 -5.57 1.88 -10.86
N MET A 23 -6.39 1.77 -9.82
CA MET A 23 -6.67 2.87 -8.89
C MET A 23 -5.40 3.35 -8.18
N ASP A 24 -4.58 2.41 -7.72
CA ASP A 24 -3.28 2.72 -7.10
C ASP A 24 -2.37 3.48 -8.05
N LYS A 25 -2.26 3.00 -9.30
CA LYS A 25 -1.48 3.67 -10.32
C LYS A 25 -1.96 5.09 -10.56
N VAL A 26 -3.28 5.29 -10.73
CA VAL A 26 -3.85 6.63 -10.95
C VAL A 26 -3.59 7.56 -9.77
N LEU A 27 -3.71 7.05 -8.54
CA LEU A 27 -3.46 7.82 -7.33
C LEU A 27 -1.99 8.21 -7.20
N LEU A 28 -1.07 7.26 -7.38
CA LEU A 28 0.38 7.48 -7.31
C LEU A 28 0.87 8.42 -8.42
N ASP A 29 0.41 8.24 -9.66
CA ASP A 29 0.75 9.12 -10.78
C ASP A 29 0.33 10.58 -10.46
N THR A 30 -0.85 10.76 -9.87
CA THR A 30 -1.34 12.08 -9.43
C THR A 30 -0.43 12.66 -8.34
N PHE A 31 -0.07 11.88 -7.32
CA PHE A 31 0.83 12.34 -6.26
C PHE A 31 2.22 12.70 -6.78
N VAL A 32 2.79 11.91 -7.68
CA VAL A 32 4.10 12.20 -8.29
C VAL A 32 4.06 13.51 -9.08
N GLU A 33 3.00 13.77 -9.83
CA GLU A 33 2.83 15.02 -10.56
C GLU A 33 2.83 16.23 -9.63
N TYR A 34 2.05 16.19 -8.54
CA TYR A 34 1.92 17.30 -7.60
C TYR A 34 3.12 17.42 -6.65
N TYR A 35 3.81 16.32 -6.34
CA TYR A 35 5.08 16.35 -5.62
C TYR A 35 6.12 17.18 -6.39
N LYS A 36 6.26 16.92 -7.71
CA LYS A 36 7.18 17.68 -8.58
C LYS A 36 6.84 19.16 -8.68
N LYS A 37 5.59 19.54 -8.43
CA LYS A 37 5.11 20.94 -8.40
C LYS A 37 5.30 21.63 -7.04
N GLY A 38 5.80 20.93 -6.02
CA GLY A 38 5.97 21.49 -4.68
C GLY A 38 4.65 21.66 -3.91
N ASP A 39 3.64 20.84 -4.22
CA ASP A 39 2.32 20.91 -3.58
C ASP A 39 2.17 20.09 -2.30
N MET A 40 3.30 19.86 -1.64
CA MET A 40 3.37 19.33 -0.28
C MET A 40 3.06 20.45 0.74
N CYS A 41 2.44 20.08 1.86
CA CYS A 41 2.31 20.90 3.06
C CYS A 41 2.99 20.18 4.24
N GLN A 42 3.14 20.86 5.39
CA GLN A 42 3.85 20.27 6.55
C GLN A 42 3.27 18.90 6.99
N ASN A 43 1.96 18.70 6.81
CA ASN A 43 1.23 17.51 7.26
C ASN A 43 0.54 16.76 6.12
N GLY A 44 1.13 16.75 4.92
CA GLY A 44 0.64 15.96 3.78
C GLY A 44 0.43 16.77 2.51
N TRP A 45 -0.71 16.60 1.85
CA TRP A 45 -1.02 17.28 0.60
C TRP A 45 -1.87 18.54 0.78
N LYS A 46 -1.69 19.52 -0.11
CA LYS A 46 -2.61 20.66 -0.21
C LYS A 46 -4.01 20.20 -0.67
N SER A 47 -5.03 20.99 -0.32
CA SER A 47 -6.45 20.62 -0.57
C SER A 47 -6.73 20.28 -2.04
N HIS A 48 -6.17 21.06 -2.98
CA HIS A 48 -6.40 20.86 -4.42
C HIS A 48 -5.83 19.54 -4.94
N VAL A 49 -4.81 18.97 -4.30
CA VAL A 49 -4.25 17.67 -4.67
C VAL A 49 -5.26 16.56 -4.39
N TYR A 50 -5.97 16.62 -3.25
CA TYR A 50 -7.04 15.69 -2.95
C TYR A 50 -8.20 15.82 -3.95
N THR A 51 -8.59 17.05 -4.30
CA THR A 51 -9.60 17.29 -5.34
C THR A 51 -9.19 16.69 -6.68
N ALA A 52 -7.94 16.88 -7.10
CA ALA A 52 -7.41 16.31 -8.34
C ALA A 52 -7.38 14.79 -8.30
N ALA A 53 -6.93 14.18 -7.21
CA ALA A 53 -6.89 12.73 -7.04
C ALA A 53 -8.31 12.11 -7.09
N ILE A 54 -9.28 12.70 -6.39
CA ILE A 54 -10.69 12.25 -6.43
C ILE A 54 -11.22 12.31 -7.87
N LYS A 55 -10.98 13.43 -8.56
CA LYS A 55 -11.39 13.62 -9.95
C LYS A 55 -10.76 12.56 -10.86
N ASN A 56 -9.44 12.37 -10.76
CA ASN A 56 -8.69 11.46 -11.62
C ASN A 56 -9.13 10.01 -11.44
N VAL A 57 -9.32 9.54 -10.19
CA VAL A 57 -9.81 8.18 -9.92
C VAL A 57 -11.23 8.00 -10.47
N ARG A 58 -12.09 9.01 -10.31
CA ARG A 58 -13.45 8.96 -10.88
C ARG A 58 -13.44 8.87 -12.40
N GLU A 59 -12.64 9.70 -13.07
CA GLU A 59 -12.60 9.78 -14.53
C GLU A 59 -11.92 8.57 -15.17
N LYS A 60 -10.86 8.04 -14.55
CA LYS A 60 -10.07 6.94 -15.11
C LYS A 60 -10.55 5.57 -14.68
N CYS A 61 -11.02 5.42 -13.44
CA CYS A 61 -11.40 4.12 -12.87
C CYS A 61 -12.93 3.98 -12.69
N GLY A 62 -13.71 5.05 -12.86
CA GLY A 62 -15.16 5.02 -12.66
C GLY A 62 -15.59 4.89 -11.19
N VAL A 63 -14.67 5.03 -10.23
CA VAL A 63 -14.93 4.84 -8.79
C VAL A 63 -15.04 6.18 -8.07
N ASN A 64 -16.08 6.32 -7.25
CA ASN A 64 -16.20 7.50 -6.37
C ASN A 64 -15.46 7.24 -5.05
N ILE A 65 -14.49 8.09 -4.74
CA ILE A 65 -13.73 8.05 -3.49
C ILE A 65 -13.83 9.37 -2.73
N ALA A 66 -13.63 9.33 -1.42
CA ALA A 66 -13.52 10.52 -0.58
C ALA A 66 -12.06 10.75 -0.14
N LYS A 67 -11.80 11.93 0.44
CA LYS A 67 -10.49 12.25 1.03
C LYS A 67 -10.01 11.20 2.04
N SER A 68 -10.90 10.68 2.87
CA SER A 68 -10.57 9.65 3.86
C SER A 68 -10.13 8.33 3.23
N ASN A 69 -10.65 7.98 2.04
CA ASN A 69 -10.17 6.81 1.30
C ASN A 69 -8.73 7.00 0.84
N ILE A 70 -8.40 8.20 0.36
CA ILE A 70 -7.04 8.57 -0.06
C ILE A 70 -6.09 8.52 1.14
N GLU A 71 -6.44 9.18 2.26
CA GLU A 71 -5.62 9.17 3.48
C GLU A 71 -5.38 7.75 4.01
N SER A 72 -6.41 6.90 3.97
CA SER A 72 -6.28 5.49 4.34
C SER A 72 -5.32 4.74 3.41
N ARG A 73 -5.43 4.97 2.09
CA ARG A 73 -4.57 4.30 1.12
C ARG A 73 -3.12 4.78 1.18
N SER A 74 -2.88 6.07 1.43
CA SER A 74 -1.54 6.60 1.66
C SER A 74 -0.83 5.90 2.82
N LYS A 75 -1.53 5.61 3.93
CA LYS A 75 -0.95 4.84 5.03
C LYS A 75 -0.54 3.42 4.61
N THR A 76 -1.23 2.83 3.64
CA THR A 76 -0.83 1.54 3.06
C THR A 76 0.43 1.68 2.22
N PHE A 77 0.53 2.73 1.39
CA PHE A 77 1.76 3.01 0.63
C PHE A 77 2.96 3.25 1.54
N ASP A 78 2.80 4.01 2.63
CA ASP A 78 3.87 4.23 3.61
C ASP A 78 4.34 2.92 4.24
N LYS A 79 3.41 2.02 4.56
CA LYS A 79 3.75 0.68 5.09
C LYS A 79 4.52 -0.15 4.06
N HIS A 80 4.06 -0.20 2.81
CA HIS A 80 4.75 -0.93 1.75
C HIS A 80 6.15 -0.37 1.49
N TYR A 81 6.27 0.95 1.44
CA TYR A 81 7.57 1.63 1.32
C TYR A 81 8.50 1.25 2.45
N ASN A 82 8.03 1.29 3.70
CA ASN A 82 8.86 0.93 4.86
C ASN A 82 9.32 -0.54 4.82
N ILE A 83 8.45 -1.46 4.39
CA ILE A 83 8.82 -2.88 4.23
C ILE A 83 9.89 -3.04 3.16
N ILE A 84 9.67 -2.46 1.97
CA ILE A 84 10.63 -2.54 0.86
C ILE A 84 11.96 -1.90 1.26
N ASN A 85 11.93 -0.73 1.89
CA ASN A 85 13.13 -0.03 2.32
C ASN A 85 13.89 -0.80 3.43
N GLY A 86 13.17 -1.51 4.31
CA GLY A 86 13.78 -2.43 5.27
C GLY A 86 14.53 -3.58 4.59
N MET A 87 13.92 -4.19 3.58
CA MET A 87 14.58 -5.21 2.76
C MET A 87 15.80 -4.65 2.04
N LEU A 88 15.67 -3.50 1.37
CA LEU A 88 16.78 -2.84 0.67
C LEU A 88 17.92 -2.38 1.58
N SER A 89 17.67 -2.24 2.88
CA SER A 89 18.71 -1.96 3.88
C SER A 89 19.49 -3.22 4.28
N SER A 90 19.04 -4.40 3.86
CA SER A 90 19.68 -5.70 4.12
C SER A 90 20.56 -6.12 2.94
N SER A 91 21.69 -6.76 3.24
CA SER A 91 22.61 -7.25 2.20
C SER A 91 21.92 -8.29 1.31
N GLY A 92 22.19 -8.24 0.01
CA GLY A 92 21.67 -9.17 -0.98
C GLY A 92 20.27 -8.84 -1.52
N PHE A 93 19.71 -7.69 -1.11
CA PHE A 93 18.50 -7.12 -1.70
C PHE A 93 18.83 -5.89 -2.54
N GLY A 94 18.16 -5.77 -3.68
CA GLY A 94 18.26 -4.63 -4.57
C GLY A 94 16.91 -4.27 -5.18
N TRP A 95 16.91 -3.23 -6.01
CA TRP A 95 15.73 -2.81 -6.76
C TRP A 95 16.00 -2.85 -8.25
N ASP A 96 15.17 -3.62 -8.97
CA ASP A 96 15.13 -3.63 -10.43
C ASP A 96 14.26 -2.45 -10.90
N TRP A 97 14.92 -1.38 -11.34
CA TRP A 97 14.27 -0.16 -11.84
C TRP A 97 13.55 -0.35 -13.17
N GLU A 98 13.91 -1.37 -13.96
CA GLU A 98 13.23 -1.64 -15.24
C GLU A 98 11.91 -2.37 -15.00
N ARG A 99 11.92 -3.36 -14.10
CA ARG A 99 10.75 -4.18 -13.79
C ARG A 99 9.91 -3.64 -12.64
N ASN A 100 10.41 -2.65 -11.90
CA ASN A 100 9.84 -2.13 -10.65
C ASN A 100 9.58 -3.25 -9.64
N LYS A 101 10.59 -4.07 -9.39
CA LYS A 101 10.51 -5.23 -8.49
C LYS A 101 11.74 -5.31 -7.59
N LEU A 102 11.56 -5.95 -6.44
CA LEU A 102 12.67 -6.34 -5.58
C LEU A 102 13.54 -7.38 -6.31
N SER A 103 14.84 -7.14 -6.38
CA SER A 103 15.82 -8.12 -6.83
C SER A 103 16.49 -8.75 -5.61
N ILE A 104 16.75 -10.04 -5.68
CA ILE A 104 17.36 -10.81 -4.59
C ILE A 104 18.52 -11.59 -5.19
N ASP A 105 19.68 -11.54 -4.53
CA ASP A 105 20.90 -12.18 -5.04
C ASP A 105 20.79 -13.72 -5.07
N SER A 106 20.07 -14.30 -4.10
CA SER A 106 19.80 -15.74 -4.03
C SER A 106 18.61 -16.09 -3.13
N GLU A 107 18.10 -17.32 -3.25
CA GLU A 107 17.05 -17.85 -2.37
C GLU A 107 17.49 -17.89 -0.90
N SER A 108 18.77 -18.20 -0.63
CA SER A 108 19.32 -18.23 0.73
C SER A 108 19.31 -16.87 1.44
N VAL A 109 19.43 -15.76 0.68
CA VAL A 109 19.29 -14.40 1.24
C VAL A 109 17.85 -14.17 1.70
N TRP A 110 16.87 -14.61 0.92
CA TRP A 110 15.46 -14.52 1.29
C TRP A 110 15.14 -15.34 2.54
N GLU A 111 15.59 -16.60 2.60
CA GLU A 111 15.40 -17.48 3.76
C GLU A 111 15.98 -16.86 5.04
N SER A 112 17.22 -16.38 4.96
CA SER A 112 17.92 -15.76 6.10
C SER A 112 17.19 -14.50 6.61
N TYR A 113 16.66 -13.68 5.70
CA TYR A 113 15.89 -12.48 6.05
C TYR A 113 14.58 -12.85 6.75
N VAL A 114 13.85 -13.84 6.24
CA VAL A 114 12.58 -14.29 6.82
C VAL A 114 12.80 -14.89 8.21
N GLU A 115 13.84 -15.70 8.40
CA GLU A 115 14.19 -16.25 9.72
C GLU A 115 14.47 -15.14 10.75
N GLY A 116 15.25 -14.13 10.37
CA GLY A 116 15.56 -12.99 11.25
C GLY A 116 14.34 -12.15 11.61
N GLU A 117 13.39 -11.95 10.68
CA GLU A 117 12.14 -11.23 10.96
C GLU A 117 11.20 -12.03 11.88
N VAL A 118 11.14 -13.36 11.71
CA VAL A 118 10.34 -14.24 12.58
C VAL A 118 10.88 -14.19 14.00
N ASP A 119 12.18 -14.31 14.18
CA ASP A 119 12.82 -14.25 15.50
C ASP A 119 12.55 -12.91 16.18
N SER A 120 12.80 -11.80 15.47
CA SER A 120 12.52 -10.44 15.94
C SER A 120 11.04 -10.21 16.29
N SER A 121 10.11 -10.88 15.60
CA SER A 121 8.67 -10.81 15.87
C SER A 121 8.30 -11.56 17.15
N LEU A 122 8.92 -12.72 17.40
CA LEU A 122 8.72 -13.53 18.60
C LEU A 122 9.23 -12.80 19.85
N GLU A 123 10.40 -12.18 19.79
CA GLU A 123 10.95 -11.37 20.89
C GLU A 123 10.04 -10.18 21.25
N ARG A 124 9.52 -9.48 20.24
CA ARG A 124 8.56 -8.36 20.42
C ARG A 124 7.23 -8.80 21.02
N ARG A 125 6.86 -10.08 20.91
CA ARG A 125 5.66 -10.64 21.54
C ARG A 125 5.91 -10.99 23.00
N GLY A 126 7.05 -11.63 23.30
CA GLY A 126 7.44 -11.97 24.67
C GLY A 126 7.55 -10.76 25.61
N ARG A 127 7.99 -9.60 25.10
CA ARG A 127 8.10 -8.36 25.89
C ARG A 127 6.76 -7.67 26.22
N ARG A 128 5.66 -8.06 25.57
CA ARG A 128 4.32 -7.49 25.84
C ARG A 128 3.52 -8.30 26.87
N GLU A 129 3.99 -9.49 27.20
CA GLU A 129 3.30 -10.45 28.08
C GLU A 129 3.99 -10.61 29.45
N GLY A 130 5.13 -9.95 29.68
CA GLY A 130 5.84 -9.90 30.97
C GLY A 130 5.88 -8.49 31.55
#